data_AF-A0A947UPY8-F1
#
_entry.id   AF-A0A947UPY8-F1
#
_cell.length_a   1.000
_cell.length_b   1.000
_cell.length_c   1.000
_cell.angle_alpha   90.00
_cell.angle_beta   90.00
_cell.angle_gamma   90.00
#
_symmetry.space_group_name_H-M   'P 1'
#
loop_
_entity.id
_entity.type
_entity.pdbx_description
1 polymer ?
#
loop_
_entity_poly.entity_id
_entity_poly.type
_entity_poly.pdbx_seq_one_letter_code
_entity_poly.pdbx_strand_id
1 'polypeptide(L)'
;NCAEVAIKDVGIIGVDSGWEIYVAGNGGIKTEVAQFLVKVKTPDEVIEYSGAFLQLYREEARYLDRTVHYVARVGLDYVKKKILDDADNRRALYERLLFALSVERDPWLERAREGKLKHEFETVAA
;
A
#
# COMPACT_ATOMS: atom_id res chain seq x y z
N ASN A 1 14.68 -11.55 -3.54
CA ASN A 1 13.93 -10.53 -2.77
C ASN A 1 14.85 -9.33 -2.55
N CYS A 2 14.94 -8.43 -3.54
CA CYS A 2 15.80 -7.24 -3.47
C CYS A 2 15.04 -5.98 -3.02
N ALA A 3 13.72 -6.07 -2.86
CA ALA A 3 12.84 -4.94 -2.50
C ALA A 3 12.36 -5.02 -1.04
N GLU A 4 13.01 -5.85 -0.22
CA GLU A 4 12.69 -6.12 1.19
C GLU A 4 11.19 -6.32 1.47
N VAL A 5 10.48 -7.05 0.61
CA VAL A 5 9.02 -7.21 0.66
C VAL A 5 8.53 -7.70 2.03
N ALA A 6 9.30 -8.60 2.64
CA ALA A 6 8.99 -9.20 3.94
C ALA A 6 8.89 -8.21 5.12
N ILE A 7 9.28 -6.93 4.95
CA ILE A 7 9.20 -5.92 6.02
C ILE A 7 8.46 -4.65 5.60
N LYS A 8 7.80 -4.64 4.44
CA LYS A 8 6.99 -3.50 3.99
C LYS A 8 5.56 -3.60 4.54
N ASP A 9 4.94 -2.45 4.78
CA ASP A 9 3.51 -2.38 5.13
C ASP A 9 2.62 -3.03 4.06
N VAL A 10 2.96 -2.82 2.79
CA VAL A 10 2.45 -3.54 1.62
C VAL A 10 3.65 -3.92 0.75
N GLY A 11 3.84 -5.20 0.52
CA GLY A 11 4.96 -5.74 -0.23
C GLY A 11 4.49 -6.65 -1.36
N ILE A 12 5.04 -6.45 -2.56
CA ILE A 12 4.61 -7.12 -3.79
C ILE A 12 5.74 -7.99 -4.33
N ILE A 13 5.45 -9.27 -4.60
CA ILE A 13 6.38 -10.18 -5.27
C ILE A 13 5.78 -10.61 -6.60
N GLY A 14 6.42 -10.23 -7.70
CA GLY A 14 6.13 -10.79 -9.03
C GLY A 14 6.66 -12.22 -9.13
N VAL A 15 5.82 -13.13 -9.59
CA VAL A 15 6.15 -14.54 -9.84
C VAL A 15 5.59 -14.96 -11.20
N ASP A 16 6.08 -16.04 -11.79
CA ASP A 16 5.65 -16.48 -13.14
C ASP A 16 4.14 -16.66 -13.29
N SER A 17 3.45 -16.94 -12.19
CA SER A 17 2.01 -17.21 -12.13
C SER A 17 1.15 -16.03 -11.68
N GLY A 18 1.74 -14.83 -11.52
CA GLY A 18 1.04 -13.61 -11.15
C GLY A 18 1.80 -12.77 -10.12
N TRP A 19 1.08 -12.19 -9.17
CA TRP A 19 1.62 -11.26 -8.19
C TRP A 19 1.15 -11.63 -6.79
N GLU A 20 2.07 -11.81 -5.86
CA GLU A 20 1.77 -12.06 -4.45
C GLU A 20 1.81 -10.74 -3.68
N ILE A 21 0.77 -10.52 -2.86
CA ILE A 21 0.63 -9.34 -2.02
C ILE A 21 0.81 -9.78 -0.57
N TYR A 22 1.74 -9.13 0.12
CA TYR A 22 2.02 -9.29 1.54
C TYR A 22 1.71 -7.97 2.26
N VAL A 23 1.21 -8.04 3.48
CA VAL A 23 0.84 -6.86 4.28
C VAL A 23 1.36 -6.94 5.70
N ALA A 24 1.36 -5.81 6.41
CA ALA A 24 1.69 -5.74 7.84
C ALA A 24 3.14 -6.16 8.17
N GLY A 25 4.07 -6.00 7.24
CA GLY A 25 5.50 -6.07 7.52
C GLY A 25 5.98 -4.85 8.28
N ASN A 26 7.13 -4.99 8.95
CA ASN A 26 7.68 -3.92 9.75
C ASN A 26 9.20 -3.98 9.83
N GLY A 27 9.88 -2.97 9.29
CA GLY A 27 11.34 -2.80 9.40
C GLY A 27 11.83 -1.92 10.55
N GLY A 28 10.99 -1.63 11.55
CA GLY A 28 11.34 -0.82 12.73
C GLY A 28 12.01 -1.62 13.86
N ILE A 29 12.09 -1.04 15.06
CA ILE A 29 12.78 -1.62 16.24
C ILE A 29 12.37 -3.08 16.50
N LYS A 30 11.06 -3.34 16.48
CA LYS A 30 10.54 -4.70 16.46
C LYS A 30 10.29 -5.09 15.01
N THR A 31 11.19 -5.86 14.41
CA THR A 31 10.99 -6.36 13.05
C THR A 31 9.88 -7.39 13.02
N GLU A 32 8.94 -7.26 12.09
CA GLU A 32 7.86 -8.23 11.89
C GLU A 32 7.79 -8.60 10.42
N VAL A 33 7.57 -9.89 10.16
CA VAL A 33 7.47 -10.44 8.80
C VAL A 33 6.07 -10.14 8.24
N ALA A 34 6.02 -9.57 7.04
CA ALA A 34 4.80 -9.33 6.30
C ALA A 34 4.04 -10.64 6.06
N GLN A 35 2.72 -10.59 6.18
CA GLN A 35 1.84 -11.74 6.08
C GLN A 35 1.21 -11.81 4.69
N PHE A 36 1.09 -13.03 4.14
CA PHE A 36 0.50 -13.25 2.82
C PHE A 36 -1.00 -12.90 2.80
N LEU A 37 -1.37 -11.89 2.00
CA LEU A 37 -2.75 -11.49 1.79
C LEU A 37 -3.38 -12.36 0.70
N VAL A 38 -2.90 -12.23 -0.54
CA VAL A 38 -3.51 -12.86 -1.72
C VAL A 38 -2.52 -12.92 -2.88
N LYS A 39 -2.80 -13.79 -3.84
CA LYS A 39 -2.14 -13.80 -5.15
C LYS A 39 -3.13 -13.42 -6.25
N VAL A 40 -2.76 -12.44 -7.06
CA VAL A 40 -3.57 -11.90 -8.15
C VAL A 40 -2.88 -12.09 -9.50
N LYS A 41 -3.58 -11.83 -10.61
CA LYS A 41 -3.09 -12.08 -11.97
C LYS A 41 -2.60 -10.82 -12.66
N THR A 42 -3.22 -9.67 -12.40
CA THR A 42 -2.91 -8.43 -13.13
C THR A 42 -2.32 -7.35 -12.24
N PRO A 43 -1.55 -6.40 -12.81
CA PRO A 43 -1.11 -5.20 -12.10
C PRO A 43 -2.28 -4.36 -11.56
N ASP A 44 -3.39 -4.27 -12.28
CA ASP A 44 -4.57 -3.52 -11.83
C ASP A 44 -5.18 -4.15 -10.57
N GLU A 45 -5.22 -5.48 -10.49
CA GLU A 45 -5.62 -6.18 -9.26
C GLU A 45 -4.62 -5.92 -8.12
N VAL A 46 -3.32 -5.82 -8.39
CA VAL A 46 -2.34 -5.44 -7.35
C VAL A 46 -2.70 -4.08 -6.76
N ILE A 47 -3.03 -3.11 -7.61
CA ILE A 47 -3.39 -1.75 -7.17
C ILE A 47 -4.71 -1.77 -6.40
N GLU A 48 -5.76 -2.43 -6.91
CA GLU A 48 -7.07 -2.50 -6.25
C GLU A 48 -6.97 -3.12 -4.86
N TYR A 49 -6.34 -4.30 -4.74
CA TYR A 49 -6.27 -5.02 -3.46
C TYR A 49 -5.38 -4.30 -2.44
N SER A 50 -4.26 -3.71 -2.90
CA SER A 50 -3.40 -2.89 -2.04
C SER A 50 -4.11 -1.63 -1.56
N GLY A 51 -4.82 -0.95 -2.47
CA GLY A 51 -5.60 0.24 -2.15
C GLY A 51 -6.74 -0.05 -1.18
N ALA A 52 -7.46 -1.16 -1.36
CA ALA A 52 -8.50 -1.58 -0.43
C ALA A 52 -7.95 -1.86 0.97
N PHE A 53 -6.79 -2.53 1.08
CA PHE A 53 -6.12 -2.73 2.37
C PHE A 53 -5.73 -1.41 3.02
N LEU A 54 -5.11 -0.50 2.27
CA LEU A 54 -4.71 0.81 2.78
C LEU A 54 -5.92 1.65 3.23
N GLN A 55 -7.03 1.61 2.49
CA GLN A 55 -8.24 2.32 2.91
C GLN A 55 -8.86 1.72 4.16
N LEU A 56 -8.95 0.39 4.25
CA LEU A 56 -9.47 -0.27 5.44
C LEU A 56 -8.61 0.09 6.67
N TYR A 57 -7.29 0.08 6.51
CA TYR A 57 -6.36 0.57 7.51
C TYR A 57 -6.61 2.05 7.86
N ARG A 58 -6.75 2.95 6.88
CA ARG A 58 -7.04 4.38 7.12
C ARG A 58 -8.32 4.60 7.92
N GLU A 59 -9.34 3.76 7.73
CA GLU A 59 -10.64 3.88 8.37
C GLU A 59 -10.66 3.27 9.79
N GLU A 60 -9.88 2.22 10.05
CA GLU A 60 -9.99 1.43 11.30
C GLU A 60 -8.75 1.48 12.22
N ALA A 61 -7.63 2.04 11.73
CA ALA A 61 -6.43 2.23 12.53
C ALA A 61 -6.62 3.34 13.57
N ARG A 62 -5.93 3.18 14.70
CA ARG A 62 -5.85 4.21 15.74
C ARG A 62 -4.73 5.18 15.41
N TYR A 63 -4.78 6.38 16.00
CA TYR A 63 -3.67 7.32 15.93
C TYR A 63 -2.36 6.64 16.41
N LEU A 64 -1.30 6.76 15.61
CA LEU A 64 0.02 6.12 15.80
C LEU A 64 0.03 4.58 15.65
N ASP A 65 -1.02 3.96 15.13
CA ASP A 65 -0.90 2.60 14.62
C ASP A 65 0.04 2.60 13.40
N ARG A 66 0.85 1.54 13.29
CA ARG A 66 1.38 1.10 12.00
C ARG A 66 0.51 -0.04 11.49
N THR A 67 0.59 -0.38 10.20
CA THR A 67 -0.23 -1.46 9.63
C THR A 67 -0.07 -2.77 10.41
N VAL A 68 1.14 -3.06 10.90
CA VAL A 68 1.42 -4.20 11.77
C VAL A 68 0.68 -4.18 13.11
N HIS A 69 0.53 -3.01 13.75
CA HIS A 69 -0.21 -2.88 15.01
C HIS A 69 -1.72 -3.06 14.78
N TYR A 70 -2.22 -2.49 13.69
CA TYR A 70 -3.60 -2.65 13.26
C TYR A 70 -3.93 -4.13 12.99
N VAL A 71 -3.16 -4.80 12.14
CA VAL A 71 -3.39 -6.22 11.80
C VAL A 71 -3.18 -7.13 13.01
N ALA A 72 -2.23 -6.85 13.90
CA ALA A 72 -2.08 -7.60 15.15
C ALA A 72 -3.31 -7.49 16.06
N ARG A 73 -4.03 -6.36 16.01
CA ARG A 73 -5.23 -6.12 16.82
C ARG A 73 -6.49 -6.76 16.23
N VAL A 74 -6.71 -6.65 14.92
CA VAL A 74 -7.94 -7.15 14.28
C VAL A 74 -7.81 -8.57 13.74
N GLY A 75 -6.58 -9.04 13.51
CA GLY A 75 -6.27 -10.32 12.88
C GLY A 75 -6.30 -10.26 11.35
N LEU A 76 -5.41 -11.03 10.69
CA LEU A 76 -5.36 -11.09 9.23
C LEU A 76 -6.66 -11.68 8.63
N ASP A 77 -7.29 -12.63 9.31
CA ASP A 77 -8.54 -13.24 8.84
C ASP A 77 -9.68 -12.22 8.76
N TYR A 78 -9.72 -11.25 9.69
CA TYR A 78 -10.67 -10.14 9.61
C TYR A 78 -10.44 -9.29 8.36
N VAL A 79 -9.18 -8.96 8.08
CA VAL A 79 -8.79 -8.21 6.87
C VAL A 79 -9.17 -9.00 5.60
N LYS A 80 -8.88 -10.30 5.56
CA LYS A 80 -9.24 -11.17 4.43
C LYS A 80 -10.75 -11.24 4.23
N LYS A 81 -11.53 -11.35 5.29
CA LYS A 81 -13.00 -11.35 5.21
C LYS A 81 -13.55 -10.07 4.60
N LYS A 82 -12.95 -8.91 4.92
CA LYS A 82 -13.39 -7.60 4.42
C LYS A 82 -12.97 -7.32 2.97
N ILE A 83 -11.93 -7.98 2.46
CA ILE A 83 -11.30 -7.64 1.18
C ILE A 83 -11.41 -8.78 0.16
N LEU A 84 -11.15 -10.02 0.58
CA LEU A 84 -11.12 -11.20 -0.30
C LEU A 84 -12.50 -11.84 -0.39
N ASP A 85 -13.17 -12.02 0.76
CA ASP A 85 -14.47 -12.68 0.82
C ASP A 85 -15.64 -11.72 0.50
N ASP A 86 -15.36 -10.42 0.42
CA ASP A 86 -16.32 -9.36 0.12
C ASP A 86 -15.77 -8.45 -1.00
N ALA A 87 -16.02 -8.85 -2.24
CA ALA A 87 -15.52 -8.15 -3.43
C ALA A 87 -16.18 -6.77 -3.62
N ASP A 88 -17.44 -6.61 -3.21
CA ASP A 88 -18.14 -5.33 -3.34
C ASP A 88 -17.59 -4.32 -2.33
N ASN A 89 -17.34 -4.76 -1.09
CA ASN A 89 -16.66 -3.92 -0.11
C ASN A 89 -15.22 -3.59 -0.53
N ARG A 90 -14.47 -4.53 -1.13
CA ARG A 90 -13.13 -4.25 -1.66
C ARG A 90 -13.15 -3.13 -2.69
N ARG A 91 -14.04 -3.20 -3.68
CA ARG A 91 -14.17 -2.14 -4.71
C ARG A 91 -14.56 -0.82 -4.07
N ALA A 92 -15.53 -0.83 -3.16
CA ALA A 92 -15.97 0.39 -2.47
C ALA A 92 -14.84 1.02 -1.61
N LEU A 93 -14.01 0.22 -0.94
CA LEU A 93 -12.81 0.70 -0.23
C LEU A 93 -11.83 1.34 -1.20
N TYR A 94 -11.53 0.67 -2.33
CA TYR A 94 -10.61 1.21 -3.32
C TYR A 94 -11.12 2.52 -3.94
N GLU A 95 -12.40 2.60 -4.29
CA GLU A 95 -13.04 3.82 -4.80
C GLU A 95 -12.95 4.99 -3.81
N ARG A 96 -13.16 4.74 -2.50
CA ARG A 96 -12.99 5.78 -1.48
C ARG A 96 -11.54 6.25 -1.37
N LEU A 97 -10.57 5.36 -1.54
CA LEU A 97 -9.16 5.76 -1.59
C LEU A 97 -8.88 6.66 -2.80
N LEU A 98 -9.35 6.27 -3.99
CA LEU A 98 -9.20 7.08 -5.21
C LEU A 98 -9.86 8.44 -5.07
N PHE A 99 -11.05 8.50 -4.46
CA PHE A 99 -11.71 9.76 -4.16
C PHE A 99 -10.88 10.64 -3.22
N ALA A 100 -10.33 10.06 -2.15
CA ALA A 100 -9.47 10.80 -1.22
C ALA A 100 -8.19 11.32 -1.90
N LEU A 101 -7.65 10.59 -2.87
CA LEU A 101 -6.48 10.99 -3.65
C LEU A 101 -6.83 12.02 -4.76
N SER A 102 -8.09 12.10 -5.21
CA SER A 102 -8.48 12.99 -6.32
C SER A 102 -8.26 14.48 -6.03
N VAL A 103 -8.18 14.86 -4.76
CA VAL A 103 -7.94 16.23 -4.30
C VAL A 103 -6.50 16.46 -3.84
N GLU A 104 -5.68 15.40 -3.82
CA GLU A 104 -4.27 15.50 -3.45
C GLU A 104 -3.51 16.28 -4.53
N ARG A 105 -2.65 17.20 -4.10
CA ARG A 105 -1.73 17.90 -4.98
C ARG A 105 -0.33 17.39 -4.71
N ASP A 106 0.32 16.84 -5.72
CA ASP A 106 1.68 16.36 -5.58
C ASP A 106 2.66 17.56 -5.44
N PRO A 107 3.21 17.80 -4.24
CA PRO A 107 4.07 18.95 -4.01
C PRO A 107 5.42 18.80 -4.73
N TRP A 108 5.83 17.58 -5.07
CA TRP A 108 7.06 17.31 -5.80
C TRP A 108 6.87 17.56 -7.29
N LEU A 109 5.71 17.18 -7.84
CA LEU A 109 5.39 17.45 -9.23
C LEU A 109 5.31 18.95 -9.51
N GLU A 110 4.65 19.71 -8.63
CA GLU A 110 4.61 21.17 -8.70
C GLU A 110 6.04 21.73 -8.68
N ARG A 111 6.89 21.31 -7.73
CA ARG A 111 8.27 21.81 -7.62
C ARG A 111 9.20 21.43 -8.78
N ALA A 112 9.05 20.20 -9.30
CA ALA A 112 9.90 19.69 -10.38
C ALA A 112 9.53 20.30 -11.74
N ARG A 113 8.26 20.65 -11.96
CA ARG A 113 7.79 21.22 -13.24
C ARG A 113 7.67 22.74 -13.20
N GLU A 114 7.34 23.32 -12.06
CA GLU A 114 6.96 24.72 -11.90
C GLU A 114 7.77 25.40 -10.78
N GLY A 115 8.38 26.55 -11.08
CA GLY A 115 8.94 27.45 -10.07
C GLY A 115 10.46 27.48 -9.96
N LYS A 116 10.94 28.19 -8.92
CA LYS A 116 12.34 28.62 -8.75
C LYS A 116 13.32 27.49 -8.42
N LEU A 117 12.84 26.35 -7.90
CA LEU A 117 13.65 25.20 -7.48
C LEU A 117 13.76 24.09 -8.53
N LYS A 118 13.24 24.29 -9.74
CA LYS A 118 13.33 23.30 -10.83
C LYS A 118 14.75 22.78 -11.05
N HIS A 119 15.75 23.64 -10.88
CA HIS A 119 17.18 23.32 -11.01
C HIS A 119 17.66 22.23 -10.03
N GLU A 120 17.00 22.02 -8.88
CA GLU A 120 17.33 20.94 -7.93
C GLU A 120 16.98 19.54 -8.47
N PHE A 121 16.17 19.47 -9.54
CA PHE A 121 15.72 18.23 -10.17
C PHE A 121 16.33 18.03 -11.56
N GLU A 122 17.24 18.91 -11.98
CA GLU A 122 17.99 18.74 -13.23
C GLU A 122 19.09 17.70 -13.03
N THR A 123 19.29 16.83 -14.02
CA THR A 123 20.34 15.82 -13.97
C THR A 123 21.69 16.50 -13.91
N VAL A 124 22.47 16.24 -12.86
CA VAL A 124 23.85 16.75 -12.77
C VAL A 124 24.65 16.09 -13.89
N ALA A 125 25.10 16.89 -14.87
CA ALA A 125 26.00 16.40 -15.91
C ALA A 125 27.32 15.95 -15.28
N ALA A 126 27.81 14.79 -15.71
CA ALA A 126 29.11 14.24 -15.29
C ALA A 126 30.28 15.08 -15.82
#